data_AF-Q1YTQ9-F1
#
_entry.id   AF-Q1YTQ9-F1
#
_cell.length_a   1.000
_cell.length_b   1.000
_cell.length_c   1.000
_cell.angle_alpha   90.00
_cell.angle_beta   90.00
_cell.angle_gamma   90.00
#
_symmetry.space_group_name_H-M   'P 1'
#
loop_
_entity.id
_entity.type
_entity.pdbx_description
1 polymer ?
#
loop_
_entity_poly.entity_id
_entity_poly.type
_entity_poly.pdbx_seq_one_letter_code
_entity_poly.pdbx_strand_id
1 'polypeptide(L)'
;MKEIISQFDNHQPLDEKHPQFTPDEDLQLWELAFEYPPLYEALEEMFIESSRNPNPETLKETISAYRKVEEKHFKTIKFEQILNDRFGSNVESILWLLKTTHGSTFTPKRVPLGLDFISDDRQLELIVLNIIAGAVIAYDIPDVYKKDGEAAGALKQIYPNQEVKKLAEKLCKAIRKQPLWVGDLTLGLYDLAHGEPVETQLESSDKPQDKLERLVKEITLLSERHLIMRTKGAGRFPSQAIIQILRIVGHFPTPDVRTISPIQKKYAKKDDEEPLATKWDNYF
;
A
#
# COMPACT_ATOMS: atom_id res chain seq x y z
N MET A 1 7.02 -9.32 23.36
CA MET A 1 8.41 -8.79 23.17
C MET A 1 9.44 -9.76 22.56
N LYS A 2 9.75 -10.95 23.11
CA LYS A 2 10.71 -11.88 22.45
C LYS A 2 10.25 -12.33 21.05
N GLU A 3 8.95 -12.53 20.84
CA GLU A 3 8.37 -12.84 19.52
C GLU A 3 8.39 -11.63 18.56
N ILE A 4 8.16 -10.41 19.05
CA ILE A 4 8.23 -9.18 18.24
C ILE A 4 9.67 -8.90 17.79
N ILE A 5 10.65 -9.05 18.69
CA ILE A 5 12.08 -8.95 18.33
C ILE A 5 12.46 -10.07 17.33
N SER A 6 11.87 -11.26 17.46
CA SER A 6 12.05 -12.35 16.48
C SER A 6 11.46 -12.02 15.11
N GLN A 7 10.39 -11.23 15.00
CA GLN A 7 9.84 -10.77 13.72
C GLN A 7 10.78 -9.75 13.04
N PHE A 8 11.45 -8.88 13.82
CA PHE A 8 12.49 -7.98 13.32
C PHE A 8 13.78 -8.70 12.92
N ASP A 9 14.14 -9.79 13.61
CA ASP A 9 15.36 -10.58 13.33
C ASP A 9 15.15 -11.66 12.25
N ASN A 10 13.90 -11.99 11.88
CA ASN A 10 13.57 -12.91 10.78
C ASN A 10 13.58 -12.28 9.38
N HIS A 11 13.91 -10.99 9.28
CA HIS A 11 14.28 -10.38 7.99
C HIS A 11 15.68 -10.85 7.61
N GLN A 12 15.77 -12.05 7.02
CA GLN A 12 16.99 -12.42 6.30
C GLN A 12 17.14 -11.47 5.11
N PRO A 13 18.32 -10.82 4.94
CA PRO A 13 18.63 -10.21 3.66
C PRO A 13 18.55 -11.32 2.59
N LEU A 14 17.90 -10.99 1.47
CA LEU A 14 17.78 -11.87 0.31
C LEU A 14 19.12 -12.57 0.02
N ASP A 15 19.05 -13.90 -0.07
CA ASP A 15 20.16 -14.84 -0.21
C ASP A 15 21.16 -14.38 -1.31
N GLU A 16 22.43 -14.18 -0.93
CA GLU A 16 23.55 -13.63 -1.74
C GLU A 16 24.03 -14.56 -2.89
N LYS A 17 23.15 -15.31 -3.55
CA LYS A 17 23.52 -16.24 -4.62
C LYS A 17 22.72 -16.09 -5.90
N HIS A 18 22.61 -14.87 -6.41
CA HIS A 18 22.37 -14.64 -7.85
C HIS A 18 23.19 -13.44 -8.35
N PRO A 19 24.04 -13.60 -9.39
CA PRO A 19 24.92 -12.54 -9.86
C PRO A 19 24.19 -11.66 -10.88
N GLN A 20 23.43 -10.67 -10.41
CA GLN A 20 23.14 -9.44 -11.16
C GLN A 20 23.01 -8.30 -10.15
N PHE A 21 24.15 -7.68 -9.82
CA PHE A 21 24.18 -6.46 -9.03
C PHE A 21 23.68 -5.32 -9.92
N THR A 22 22.38 -5.02 -9.87
CA THR A 22 21.86 -3.74 -10.35
C THR A 22 22.34 -2.68 -9.36
N PRO A 23 23.00 -1.59 -9.81
CA PRO A 23 23.31 -0.47 -8.94
C PRO A 23 22.02 0.03 -8.29
N ASP A 24 22.07 0.46 -7.04
CA ASP A 24 20.92 0.99 -6.29
C ASP A 24 20.21 2.17 -6.99
N GLU A 25 20.84 2.76 -8.00
CA GLU A 25 20.26 3.80 -8.85
C GLU A 25 19.13 3.29 -9.77
N ASP A 26 19.11 1.99 -10.10
CA ASP A 26 18.16 1.35 -11.02
C ASP A 26 16.92 0.74 -10.33
N LEU A 27 16.90 0.69 -8.99
CA LEU A 27 15.73 0.19 -8.24
C LEU A 27 14.56 1.17 -8.37
N GLN A 28 13.40 0.65 -8.78
CA GLN A 28 12.18 1.44 -8.85
C GLN A 28 11.71 1.79 -7.44
N LEU A 29 11.16 2.99 -7.25
CA LEU A 29 10.79 3.47 -5.91
C LEU A 29 9.81 2.54 -5.18
N TRP A 30 8.94 1.83 -5.92
CA TRP A 30 8.01 0.86 -5.34
C TRP A 30 8.71 -0.39 -4.79
N GLU A 31 9.84 -0.82 -5.38
CA GLU A 31 10.60 -1.97 -4.89
C GLU A 31 11.12 -1.70 -3.48
N LEU A 32 11.62 -0.47 -3.28
CA LEU A 32 12.09 -0.01 -1.98
C LEU A 32 10.93 0.22 -1.01
N ALA A 33 9.79 0.72 -1.50
CA ALA A 33 8.63 1.00 -0.68
C ALA A 33 8.06 -0.24 0.02
N PHE A 34 8.25 -1.44 -0.55
CA PHE A 34 7.70 -2.68 0.01
C PHE A 34 8.15 -3.00 1.42
N GLU A 35 9.38 -2.63 1.79
CA GLU A 35 9.90 -2.90 3.12
C GLU A 35 9.25 -2.01 4.20
N TYR A 36 8.64 -0.89 3.81
CA TYR A 36 8.23 0.16 4.76
C TYR A 36 6.90 -0.15 5.48
N PRO A 37 5.79 -0.55 4.81
CA PRO A 37 4.53 -0.79 5.52
C PRO A 37 4.60 -1.89 6.58
N PRO A 38 5.22 -3.07 6.32
CA PRO A 38 5.37 -4.11 7.35
C PRO A 38 6.22 -3.63 8.54
N LEU A 39 7.29 -2.88 8.25
CA LEU A 39 8.16 -2.32 9.29
C LEU A 39 7.40 -1.30 10.17
N TYR A 40 6.58 -0.46 9.54
CA TYR A 40 5.73 0.51 10.25
C TYR A 40 4.64 -0.18 11.06
N GLU A 41 4.01 -1.24 10.54
CA GLU A 41 2.99 -2.00 11.25
C GLU A 41 3.56 -2.67 12.51
N ALA A 42 4.71 -3.34 12.40
CA ALA A 42 5.40 -3.93 13.56
C ALA A 42 5.77 -2.87 14.62
N LEU A 43 6.16 -1.66 14.18
CA LEU A 43 6.40 -0.53 15.06
C LEU A 43 5.11 -0.07 15.76
N GLU A 44 4.02 0.05 15.02
CA GLU A 44 2.71 0.47 15.53
C GLU A 44 2.16 -0.55 16.55
N GLU A 45 2.29 -1.85 16.31
CA GLU A 45 1.92 -2.90 17.26
C GLU A 45 2.72 -2.82 18.55
N MET A 46 4.05 -2.65 18.44
CA MET A 46 4.94 -2.47 19.59
C MET A 46 4.52 -1.23 20.41
N PHE A 47 4.14 -0.15 19.73
CA PHE A 47 3.62 1.04 20.39
C PHE A 47 2.33 0.71 21.14
N ILE A 48 1.34 0.12 20.46
CA ILE A 48 0.04 -0.25 21.04
C ILE A 48 0.22 -1.15 22.27
N GLU A 49 1.03 -2.21 22.19
CA GLU A 49 1.29 -3.12 23.32
C GLU A 49 1.85 -2.36 24.54
N SER A 50 2.80 -1.46 24.29
CA SER A 50 3.44 -0.66 25.33
C SER A 50 2.47 0.31 26.01
N SER A 51 1.49 0.86 25.28
CA SER A 51 0.45 1.71 25.86
C SER A 51 -0.58 0.95 26.70
N ARG A 52 -0.84 -0.32 26.37
CA ARG A 52 -1.80 -1.16 27.09
C ARG A 52 -1.23 -1.64 28.44
N ASN A 53 0.09 -1.83 28.53
CA ASN A 53 0.79 -2.28 29.73
C ASN A 53 1.87 -1.29 30.16
N PRO A 54 1.49 -0.09 30.67
CA PRO A 54 2.46 0.95 31.03
C PRO A 54 3.14 0.61 32.37
N ASN A 55 4.13 -0.28 32.34
CA ASN A 55 5.07 -0.45 33.44
C ASN A 55 6.46 0.08 33.04
N PRO A 56 7.27 0.58 34.01
CA PRO A 56 8.56 1.21 33.69
C PRO A 56 9.61 0.29 33.04
N GLU A 57 9.53 -1.02 33.27
CA GLU A 57 10.47 -1.99 32.68
C GLU A 57 10.12 -2.27 31.21
N THR A 58 8.85 -2.55 30.93
CA THR A 58 8.29 -2.69 29.59
C THR A 58 8.52 -1.41 28.77
N LEU A 59 8.33 -0.22 29.35
CA LEU A 59 8.62 1.03 28.65
C LEU A 59 10.12 1.15 28.29
N LYS A 60 11.04 0.77 29.20
CA LYS A 60 12.49 0.77 28.94
C LYS A 60 12.89 -0.24 27.86
N GLU A 61 12.31 -1.44 27.88
CA GLU A 61 12.54 -2.46 26.86
C GLU A 61 12.03 -2.00 25.49
N THR A 62 10.84 -1.40 25.42
CA THR A 62 10.29 -0.78 24.20
C THR A 62 11.15 0.38 23.71
N ILE A 63 11.64 1.27 24.58
CA ILE A 63 12.58 2.35 24.22
C ILE A 63 13.84 1.76 23.58
N SER A 64 14.41 0.72 24.18
CA SER A 64 15.61 0.06 23.65
C SER A 64 15.36 -0.64 22.32
N ALA A 65 14.21 -1.29 22.16
CA ALA A 65 13.80 -1.94 20.92
C ALA A 65 13.57 -0.91 19.81
N TYR A 66 12.83 0.17 20.08
CA TYR A 66 12.62 1.27 19.14
C TYR A 66 13.93 1.87 18.66
N ARG A 67 14.85 2.24 19.57
CA ARG A 67 16.15 2.80 19.17
C ARG A 67 16.93 1.87 18.26
N LYS A 68 16.92 0.56 18.57
CA LYS A 68 17.56 -0.46 17.72
C LYS A 68 16.91 -0.52 16.34
N VAL A 69 15.57 -0.48 16.26
CA VAL A 69 14.82 -0.48 15.00
C VAL A 69 15.04 0.82 14.21
N GLU A 70 15.04 1.96 14.88
CA GLU A 70 15.27 3.27 14.28
C GLU A 70 16.69 3.35 13.69
N GLU A 71 17.71 2.94 14.43
CA GLU A 71 19.11 2.97 13.97
C GLU A 71 19.42 1.93 12.90
N LYS A 72 18.88 0.71 13.02
CA LYS A 72 19.21 -0.42 12.13
C LYS A 72 18.31 -0.50 10.88
N HIS A 73 17.11 0.07 10.94
CA HIS A 73 16.12 -0.05 9.87
C HIS A 73 15.68 1.31 9.34
N PHE A 74 15.00 2.17 10.12
CA PHE A 74 14.45 3.42 9.56
C PHE A 74 15.51 4.41 9.07
N LYS A 75 16.65 4.58 9.77
CA LYS A 75 17.73 5.48 9.31
C LYS A 75 18.51 4.94 8.11
N THR A 76 18.43 3.65 7.85
CA THR A 76 19.21 2.94 6.82
C THR A 76 18.34 2.38 5.70
N ILE A 77 17.01 2.51 5.79
CA ILE A 77 16.10 1.99 4.79
C ILE A 77 16.28 2.79 3.50
N LYS A 78 16.58 2.06 2.42
CA LYS A 78 16.85 2.67 1.11
C LYS A 78 15.68 3.48 0.59
N PHE A 79 14.45 3.10 0.94
CA PHE A 79 13.26 3.86 0.59
C PHE A 79 13.32 5.31 1.10
N GLU A 80 13.56 5.53 2.39
CA GLU A 80 13.59 6.87 2.99
C GLU A 80 14.74 7.70 2.42
N GLN A 81 15.91 7.08 2.20
CA GLN A 81 17.08 7.73 1.60
C GLN A 81 16.78 8.21 0.17
N ILE A 82 16.34 7.31 -0.70
CA ILE A 82 16.06 7.62 -2.11
C ILE A 82 14.87 8.59 -2.24
N LEU A 83 13.86 8.44 -1.39
CA LEU A 83 12.71 9.36 -1.35
C LEU A 83 13.16 10.77 -0.98
N ASN A 84 14.01 10.93 0.02
CA ASN A 84 14.52 12.24 0.43
C ASN A 84 15.49 12.83 -0.61
N ASP A 85 16.36 12.02 -1.18
CA ASP A 85 17.34 12.48 -2.18
C ASP A 85 16.67 12.95 -3.47
N ARG A 86 15.67 12.21 -3.96
CA ARG A 86 14.99 12.52 -5.24
C ARG A 86 13.77 13.43 -5.06
N PHE A 87 13.07 13.33 -3.94
CA PHE A 87 11.76 13.96 -3.72
C PHE A 87 11.64 14.69 -2.37
N GLY A 88 12.75 15.01 -1.69
CA GLY A 88 12.74 15.67 -0.38
C GLY A 88 11.87 16.92 -0.33
N SER A 89 11.90 17.76 -1.37
CA SER A 89 11.04 18.96 -1.46
C SER A 89 9.53 18.64 -1.46
N ASN A 90 9.12 17.50 -2.05
CA ASN A 90 7.74 17.03 -2.03
C ASN A 90 7.37 16.53 -0.63
N VAL A 91 8.25 15.76 0.02
CA VAL A 91 8.06 15.25 1.39
C VAL A 91 7.93 16.40 2.38
N GLU A 92 8.85 17.38 2.32
CA GLU A 92 8.79 18.60 3.13
C GLU A 92 7.48 19.37 2.92
N SER A 93 7.04 19.49 1.66
CA SER A 93 5.77 20.14 1.33
C SER A 93 4.57 19.40 1.91
N ILE A 94 4.56 18.07 1.89
CA ILE A 94 3.51 17.24 2.50
C ILE A 94 3.45 17.49 4.01
N LEU A 95 4.59 17.38 4.70
CA LEU A 95 4.68 17.61 6.14
C LEU A 95 4.28 19.05 6.51
N TRP A 96 4.74 20.04 5.75
CA TRP A 96 4.37 21.43 5.95
C TRP A 96 2.87 21.64 5.80
N LEU A 97 2.23 21.06 4.78
CA LEU A 97 0.78 21.14 4.59
C LEU A 97 0.02 20.53 5.78
N LEU A 98 0.50 19.42 6.33
CA LEU A 98 -0.12 18.79 7.49
C LEU A 98 0.05 19.63 8.78
N LYS A 99 1.16 20.34 8.94
CA LYS A 99 1.43 21.16 10.13
C LYS A 99 0.80 22.56 10.09
N THR A 100 0.70 23.17 8.91
CA THR A 100 0.42 24.61 8.77
C THR A 100 -0.94 24.95 8.17
N THR A 101 -1.72 23.95 7.72
CA THR A 101 -3.04 24.22 7.16
C THR A 101 -3.95 24.88 8.20
N HIS A 102 -4.22 26.18 8.02
CA HIS A 102 -4.95 26.98 8.99
C HIS A 102 -6.34 26.42 9.31
N GLY A 103 -6.59 26.12 10.59
CA GLY A 103 -7.84 25.53 11.05
C GLY A 103 -7.95 24.02 10.77
N SER A 104 -6.84 23.37 10.43
CA SER A 104 -6.74 21.92 10.37
C SER A 104 -5.62 21.42 11.26
N THR A 105 -5.85 20.34 11.98
CA THR A 105 -4.84 19.65 12.80
C THR A 105 -4.82 18.19 12.37
N PHE A 106 -3.61 17.71 12.06
CA PHE A 106 -3.33 16.32 11.74
C PHE A 106 -2.41 15.81 12.84
N THR A 107 -2.93 14.97 13.72
CA THR A 107 -2.15 14.39 14.83
C THR A 107 -2.17 12.89 14.72
N PRO A 108 -1.07 12.18 15.00
CA PRO A 108 -1.06 10.73 15.10
C PRO A 108 -2.20 10.23 16.00
N LYS A 109 -2.91 9.17 15.59
CA LYS A 109 -3.82 8.45 16.51
C LYS A 109 -2.95 7.84 17.61
N ARG A 110 -2.99 8.50 18.77
CA ARG A 110 -1.99 8.32 19.82
C ARG A 110 -1.81 6.87 20.23
N VAL A 111 -0.55 6.48 20.25
CA VAL A 111 -0.01 5.65 21.31
C VAL A 111 0.69 6.58 22.31
N PRO A 112 0.13 6.80 23.52
CA PRO A 112 0.69 7.75 24.48
C PRO A 112 1.91 7.15 25.19
N LEU A 113 3.10 7.35 24.60
CA LEU A 113 4.37 6.84 25.16
C LEU A 113 5.29 7.94 25.72
N GLY A 114 4.89 9.22 25.62
CA GLY A 114 5.62 10.38 26.15
C GLY A 114 6.72 10.92 25.22
N LEU A 115 7.06 12.21 25.36
CA LEU A 115 8.06 12.92 24.55
C LEU A 115 9.47 12.32 24.62
N ASP A 116 9.77 11.59 25.71
CA ASP A 116 11.08 10.95 25.93
C ASP A 116 11.29 9.70 25.07
N PHE A 117 10.22 9.17 24.46
CA PHE A 117 10.26 7.96 23.62
C PHE A 117 10.36 8.30 22.14
N ILE A 118 9.44 9.11 21.62
CA ILE A 118 9.39 9.59 20.24
C ILE A 118 8.58 10.90 20.22
N SER A 119 9.00 11.88 19.42
CA SER A 119 8.26 13.12 19.28
C SER A 119 7.00 12.94 18.42
N ASP A 120 5.98 13.75 18.68
CA ASP A 120 4.78 13.82 17.81
C ASP A 120 5.17 14.11 16.35
N ASP A 121 6.24 14.89 16.15
CA ASP A 121 6.78 15.23 14.83
C ASP A 121 7.37 14.01 14.11
N ARG A 122 8.17 13.17 14.79
CA ARG A 122 8.71 11.95 14.17
C ARG A 122 7.63 10.89 13.98
N GLN A 123 6.66 10.77 14.90
CA GLN A 123 5.50 9.90 14.66
C GLN A 123 4.72 10.33 13.42
N LEU A 124 4.46 11.63 13.27
CA LEU A 124 3.79 12.16 12.08
C LEU A 124 4.60 11.89 10.81
N GLU A 125 5.92 12.05 10.86
CA GLU A 125 6.82 11.74 9.75
C GLU A 125 6.76 10.26 9.35
N LEU A 126 6.88 9.33 10.30
CA LEU A 126 6.80 7.89 10.03
C LEU A 126 5.44 7.51 9.42
N ILE A 127 4.34 8.09 9.90
CA ILE A 127 3.00 7.91 9.31
C ILE A 127 2.95 8.41 7.88
N VAL A 128 3.52 9.60 7.62
CA VAL A 128 3.56 10.17 6.26
C VAL A 128 4.38 9.31 5.32
N LEU A 129 5.54 8.82 5.76
CA LEU A 129 6.36 7.90 4.98
C LEU A 129 5.62 6.58 4.69
N ASN A 130 4.89 6.04 5.67
CA ASN A 130 4.04 4.86 5.47
C ASN A 130 2.92 5.13 4.44
N ILE A 131 2.26 6.29 4.51
CA ILE A 131 1.24 6.70 3.53
C ILE A 131 1.86 6.82 2.13
N ILE A 132 3.06 7.38 1.99
CA ILE A 132 3.76 7.48 0.70
C ILE A 132 4.11 6.08 0.18
N ALA A 133 4.67 5.21 1.03
CA ALA A 133 5.04 3.85 0.64
C ALA A 133 3.83 3.06 0.14
N GLY A 134 2.73 3.03 0.90
CA GLY A 134 1.49 2.37 0.49
C GLY A 134 0.93 2.95 -0.81
N ALA A 135 0.95 4.28 -0.96
CA ALA A 135 0.50 4.97 -2.17
C ALA A 135 1.34 4.60 -3.41
N VAL A 136 2.66 4.54 -3.28
CA VAL A 136 3.59 4.15 -4.35
C VAL A 136 3.29 2.71 -4.80
N ILE A 137 3.18 1.78 -3.85
CA ILE A 137 2.89 0.37 -4.15
C ILE A 137 1.52 0.22 -4.83
N ALA A 138 0.46 0.84 -4.30
CA ALA A 138 -0.88 0.76 -4.86
C ALA A 138 -0.98 1.39 -6.28
N TYR A 139 -0.08 2.31 -6.60
CA TYR A 139 -0.01 2.96 -7.89
C TYR A 139 0.73 2.12 -8.94
N ASP A 140 1.93 1.67 -8.62
CA ASP A 140 2.84 1.01 -9.57
C ASP A 140 2.61 -0.50 -9.67
N ILE A 141 2.29 -1.17 -8.56
CA ILE A 141 2.23 -2.63 -8.52
C ILE A 141 1.08 -3.16 -7.62
N PRO A 142 -0.17 -2.77 -7.90
CA PRO A 142 -1.33 -3.24 -7.11
C PRO A 142 -1.51 -4.77 -7.12
N ASP A 143 -0.90 -5.49 -8.06
CA ASP A 143 -0.99 -6.94 -8.24
C ASP A 143 -0.42 -7.72 -7.04
N VAL A 144 0.49 -7.10 -6.28
CA VAL A 144 1.02 -7.68 -5.03
C VAL A 144 -0.05 -7.92 -3.97
N TYR A 145 -1.20 -7.25 -4.08
CA TYR A 145 -2.28 -7.43 -3.13
C TYR A 145 -3.22 -8.60 -3.48
N LYS A 146 -2.95 -9.38 -4.54
CA LYS A 146 -3.70 -10.60 -4.96
C LYS A 146 -5.22 -10.51 -4.70
N LYS A 147 -5.75 -11.33 -3.77
CA LYS A 147 -7.19 -11.40 -3.43
C LYS A 147 -7.72 -10.09 -2.82
N ASP A 148 -6.92 -9.42 -2.02
CA ASP A 148 -7.27 -8.12 -1.43
C ASP A 148 -7.29 -7.02 -2.51
N GLY A 149 -6.44 -7.14 -3.53
CA GLY A 149 -6.43 -6.28 -4.70
C GLY A 149 -7.75 -6.33 -5.48
N GLU A 150 -8.34 -7.51 -5.67
CA GLU A 150 -9.67 -7.63 -6.29
C GLU A 150 -10.79 -7.07 -5.40
N ALA A 151 -10.81 -7.43 -4.11
CA ALA A 151 -11.80 -6.94 -3.15
C ALA A 151 -11.77 -5.40 -3.02
N ALA A 152 -10.59 -4.81 -3.07
CA ALA A 152 -10.39 -3.37 -3.05
C ALA A 152 -10.68 -2.69 -4.40
N GLY A 153 -11.01 -3.45 -5.45
CA GLY A 153 -11.23 -2.94 -6.81
C GLY A 153 -9.96 -2.47 -7.51
N ALA A 154 -8.78 -2.77 -6.97
CA ALA A 154 -7.49 -2.46 -7.55
C ALA A 154 -7.15 -3.37 -8.73
N LEU A 155 -7.58 -4.63 -8.65
CA LEU A 155 -7.46 -5.64 -9.70
C LEU A 155 -8.84 -6.02 -10.24
N LYS A 156 -8.88 -6.39 -11.51
CA LYS A 156 -10.09 -6.86 -12.18
C LYS A 156 -9.83 -8.20 -12.81
N GLN A 157 -10.77 -9.13 -12.62
CA GLN A 157 -10.78 -10.38 -13.34
C GLN A 157 -10.84 -10.13 -14.85
N ILE A 158 -9.96 -10.78 -15.60
CA ILE A 158 -10.04 -10.84 -17.06
C ILE A 158 -11.15 -11.81 -17.45
N TYR A 159 -12.11 -11.31 -18.23
CA TYR A 159 -13.16 -12.13 -18.80
C TYR A 159 -12.89 -12.40 -20.29
N PRO A 160 -13.23 -13.60 -20.80
CA PRO A 160 -13.14 -13.90 -22.22
C PRO A 160 -13.87 -12.85 -23.08
N ASN A 161 -13.14 -12.28 -24.03
CA ASN A 161 -13.72 -11.36 -24.99
C ASN A 161 -14.60 -12.12 -26.02
N GLN A 162 -15.30 -11.37 -26.87
CA GLN A 162 -16.23 -11.95 -27.86
C GLN A 162 -15.57 -12.91 -28.86
N GLU A 163 -14.29 -12.74 -29.15
CA GLU A 163 -13.55 -13.62 -30.05
C GLU A 163 -13.30 -14.98 -29.38
N VAL A 164 -12.81 -14.97 -28.13
CA VAL A 164 -12.60 -16.18 -27.34
C VAL A 164 -13.90 -16.96 -27.17
N LYS A 165 -15.01 -16.29 -26.82
CA LYS A 165 -16.34 -16.93 -26.68
C LYS A 165 -16.75 -17.68 -27.95
N LYS A 166 -16.64 -17.02 -29.11
CA LYS A 166 -17.02 -17.58 -30.42
C LYS A 166 -16.14 -18.78 -30.82
N LEU A 167 -14.84 -18.71 -30.54
CA LEU A 167 -13.92 -19.78 -30.88
C LEU A 167 -14.12 -21.00 -29.96
N ALA A 168 -14.31 -20.78 -28.67
CA ALA A 168 -14.65 -21.82 -27.70
C ALA A 168 -15.95 -22.55 -28.08
N GLU A 169 -17.00 -21.82 -28.46
CA GLU A 169 -18.25 -22.40 -28.94
C GLU A 169 -18.05 -23.26 -30.20
N LYS A 170 -17.26 -22.79 -31.17
CA LYS A 170 -16.98 -23.52 -32.42
C LYS A 170 -16.23 -24.82 -32.14
N LEU A 171 -15.24 -24.77 -31.26
CA LEU A 171 -14.46 -25.95 -30.88
C LEU A 171 -15.33 -26.97 -30.12
N CYS A 172 -16.16 -26.51 -29.16
CA CYS A 172 -17.16 -27.35 -28.49
C CYS A 172 -18.08 -28.08 -29.48
N LYS A 173 -18.57 -27.37 -30.51
CA LYS A 173 -19.41 -27.95 -31.56
C LYS A 173 -18.65 -28.97 -32.41
N ALA A 174 -17.37 -28.72 -32.72
CA ALA A 174 -16.55 -29.64 -33.50
C ALA A 174 -16.22 -30.94 -32.74
N ILE A 175 -15.82 -30.83 -31.46
CA ILE A 175 -15.53 -31.99 -30.58
C ILE A 175 -16.74 -32.91 -30.47
N ARG A 176 -17.93 -32.34 -30.26
CA ARG A 176 -19.21 -33.09 -30.18
C ARG A 176 -19.56 -33.79 -31.50
N LYS A 177 -19.22 -33.21 -32.65
CA LYS A 177 -19.47 -33.81 -33.97
C LYS A 177 -18.53 -34.99 -34.27
N GLN A 178 -17.31 -34.98 -33.73
CA GLN A 178 -16.29 -36.04 -33.92
C GLN A 178 -16.28 -37.07 -32.77
N PRO A 179 -17.35 -37.16 -31.99
CA PRO A 179 -17.36 -37.69 -30.59
C PRO A 179 -16.00 -37.83 -29.89
N LEU A 180 -15.20 -36.75 -29.84
CA LEU A 180 -13.89 -36.79 -29.20
C LEU A 180 -14.02 -36.67 -27.67
N TRP A 181 -13.34 -37.55 -26.94
CA TRP A 181 -13.17 -37.42 -25.49
C TRP A 181 -11.96 -36.55 -25.20
N VAL A 182 -12.19 -35.39 -24.55
CA VAL A 182 -11.14 -34.40 -24.26
C VAL A 182 -10.95 -34.14 -22.75
N GLY A 183 -11.58 -34.95 -21.90
CA GLY A 183 -11.49 -34.83 -20.43
C GLY A 183 -11.89 -33.43 -19.93
N ASP A 184 -11.10 -32.91 -18.99
CA ASP A 184 -11.37 -31.67 -18.24
C ASP A 184 -11.38 -30.42 -19.12
N LEU A 185 -10.78 -30.47 -20.32
CA LEU A 185 -10.85 -29.40 -21.30
C LEU A 185 -12.30 -29.03 -21.67
N THR A 186 -13.23 -29.98 -21.54
CA THR A 186 -14.66 -29.75 -21.83
C THR A 186 -15.27 -28.68 -20.94
N LEU A 187 -14.93 -28.67 -19.64
CA LEU A 187 -15.46 -27.70 -18.67
C LEU A 187 -14.89 -26.32 -18.96
N GLY A 188 -13.57 -26.20 -19.09
CA GLY A 188 -12.94 -24.93 -19.42
C GLY A 188 -13.43 -24.34 -20.75
N LEU A 189 -13.63 -25.16 -21.79
CA LEU A 189 -14.21 -24.68 -23.05
C LEU A 189 -15.67 -24.22 -22.91
N TYR A 190 -16.44 -24.85 -22.01
CA TYR A 190 -17.80 -24.43 -21.74
C TYR A 190 -17.83 -23.09 -21.01
N ASP A 191 -16.97 -22.91 -20.01
CA ASP A 191 -16.84 -21.66 -19.26
C ASP A 191 -16.42 -20.52 -20.21
N LEU A 192 -15.37 -20.73 -21.01
CA LEU A 192 -14.93 -19.76 -22.01
C LEU A 192 -16.02 -19.40 -23.03
N ALA A 193 -16.82 -20.37 -23.47
CA ALA A 193 -17.92 -20.14 -24.42
C ALA A 193 -19.02 -19.24 -23.81
N HIS A 194 -19.32 -19.39 -22.52
CA HIS A 194 -20.27 -18.53 -21.81
C HIS A 194 -19.66 -17.20 -21.39
N GLY A 195 -18.33 -17.10 -21.49
CA GLY A 195 -17.59 -15.92 -21.10
C GLY A 195 -17.24 -15.87 -19.63
N GLU A 196 -17.25 -17.02 -18.98
CA GLU A 196 -16.68 -17.21 -17.66
C GLU A 196 -15.17 -17.49 -17.80
N PRO A 197 -14.34 -16.96 -16.89
CA PRO A 197 -12.93 -17.29 -16.86
C PRO A 197 -12.73 -18.73 -16.37
N VAL A 198 -11.74 -19.43 -16.94
CA VAL A 198 -11.38 -20.80 -16.49
C VAL A 198 -10.64 -20.76 -15.16
N GLU A 199 -9.86 -19.70 -14.93
CA GLU A 199 -9.09 -19.48 -13.70
C GLU A 199 -9.16 -18.01 -13.30
N THR A 200 -8.93 -17.75 -12.02
CA THR A 200 -8.76 -16.40 -11.51
C THR A 200 -7.52 -15.77 -12.14
N GLN A 201 -7.73 -14.70 -12.90
CA GLN A 201 -6.70 -13.93 -13.61
C GLN A 201 -6.99 -12.46 -13.35
N LEU A 202 -6.27 -11.91 -12.37
CA LEU A 202 -6.46 -10.55 -11.90
C LEU A 202 -5.42 -9.65 -12.56
N GLU A 203 -5.89 -8.62 -13.26
CA GLU A 203 -5.03 -7.61 -13.86
C GLU A 203 -5.37 -6.22 -13.30
N SER A 204 -4.34 -5.43 -13.09
CA SER A 204 -4.50 -4.02 -12.85
C SER A 204 -4.68 -3.24 -14.15
N SER A 205 -5.52 -2.21 -14.10
CA SER A 205 -5.66 -1.29 -15.22
C SER A 205 -4.52 -0.28 -15.23
N ASP A 206 -3.86 -0.17 -16.38
CA ASP A 206 -2.82 0.84 -16.63
C ASP A 206 -3.36 2.23 -16.97
N LYS A 207 -4.69 2.40 -17.05
CA LYS A 207 -5.28 3.71 -17.35
C LYS A 207 -4.92 4.71 -16.25
N PRO A 208 -4.47 5.93 -16.59
CA PRO A 208 -4.08 6.94 -15.60
C PRO A 208 -5.17 7.19 -14.55
N GLN A 209 -6.44 7.27 -14.97
CA GLN A 209 -7.55 7.48 -14.05
C GLN A 209 -7.71 6.36 -13.01
N ASP A 210 -7.48 5.11 -13.41
CA ASP A 210 -7.58 3.96 -12.51
C ASP A 210 -6.40 3.94 -11.52
N LYS A 211 -5.17 4.26 -11.99
CA LYS A 211 -4.00 4.45 -11.12
C LYS A 211 -4.20 5.57 -10.10
N LEU A 212 -4.73 6.71 -10.55
CA LEU A 212 -5.08 7.84 -9.69
C LEU A 212 -6.09 7.44 -8.62
N GLU A 213 -7.15 6.74 -9.01
CA GLU A 213 -8.20 6.33 -8.08
C GLU A 213 -7.66 5.36 -7.01
N ARG A 214 -6.84 4.38 -7.39
CA ARG A 214 -6.17 3.47 -6.45
C ARG A 214 -5.29 4.21 -5.45
N LEU A 215 -4.42 5.10 -5.92
CA LEU A 215 -3.53 5.87 -5.05
C LEU A 215 -4.32 6.77 -4.09
N VAL A 216 -5.35 7.47 -4.56
CA VAL A 216 -6.16 8.36 -3.70
C VAL A 216 -6.96 7.55 -2.69
N LYS A 217 -7.48 6.37 -3.07
CA LYS A 217 -8.11 5.44 -2.15
C LYS A 217 -7.14 5.04 -1.04
N GLU A 218 -5.95 4.59 -1.40
CA GLU A 218 -4.94 4.11 -0.44
C GLU A 218 -4.54 5.20 0.56
N ILE A 219 -4.23 6.41 0.08
CA ILE A 219 -3.92 7.55 0.95
C ILE A 219 -5.09 7.87 1.88
N THR A 220 -6.32 7.83 1.37
CA THR A 220 -7.52 8.14 2.17
C THR A 220 -7.67 7.13 3.30
N LEU A 221 -7.53 5.84 3.02
CA LEU A 221 -7.69 4.78 4.02
C LEU A 221 -6.54 4.75 5.03
N LEU A 222 -5.28 4.88 4.60
CA LEU A 222 -4.13 4.94 5.51
C LEU A 222 -4.16 6.18 6.39
N SER A 223 -4.50 7.35 5.83
CA SER A 223 -4.61 8.58 6.63
C SER A 223 -5.75 8.49 7.65
N GLU A 224 -6.89 7.91 7.29
CA GLU A 224 -7.98 7.65 8.23
C GLU A 224 -7.62 6.60 9.27
N ARG A 225 -6.81 5.60 8.95
CA ARG A 225 -6.31 4.60 9.91
C ARG A 225 -5.40 5.24 10.94
N HIS A 226 -4.40 6.02 10.52
CA HIS A 226 -3.30 6.44 11.41
C HIS A 226 -3.40 7.88 11.94
N LEU A 227 -4.22 8.76 11.34
CA LEU A 227 -4.31 10.16 11.75
C LEU A 227 -5.66 10.51 12.38
N ILE A 228 -5.62 11.35 13.41
CA ILE A 228 -6.75 12.15 13.86
C ILE A 228 -6.74 13.43 13.02
N MET A 229 -7.72 13.56 12.13
CA MET A 229 -7.86 14.69 11.23
C MET A 229 -9.01 15.58 11.69
N ARG A 230 -8.68 16.74 12.26
CA ARG A 230 -9.68 17.78 12.55
C ARG A 230 -9.46 18.91 11.58
N THR A 231 -10.28 19.00 10.54
CA THR A 231 -10.20 20.08 9.56
C THR A 231 -11.42 20.96 9.63
N LYS A 232 -11.33 22.21 9.18
CA LYS A 232 -12.51 23.09 8.98
C LYS A 232 -13.53 22.50 7.98
N GLY A 233 -13.14 21.50 7.20
CA GLY A 233 -13.96 20.86 6.18
C GLY A 233 -14.33 19.42 6.55
N ALA A 234 -14.28 18.52 5.56
CA ALA A 234 -14.80 17.16 5.68
C ALA A 234 -13.96 16.19 6.54
N GLY A 235 -12.87 16.65 7.17
CA GLY A 235 -11.95 15.82 7.96
C GLY A 235 -11.14 14.84 7.10
N ARG A 236 -10.56 15.30 5.98
CA ARG A 236 -9.82 14.47 5.02
C ARG A 236 -8.37 14.91 4.90
N PHE A 237 -7.52 14.00 4.43
CA PHE A 237 -6.13 14.31 4.08
C PHE A 237 -6.06 15.44 3.04
N PRO A 238 -5.13 16.41 3.15
CA PRO A 238 -5.10 17.57 2.27
C PRO A 238 -4.90 17.15 0.81
N SER A 239 -5.81 17.56 -0.08
CA SER A 239 -5.68 17.23 -1.51
C SER A 239 -4.39 17.80 -2.12
N GLN A 240 -3.87 18.91 -1.61
CA GLN A 240 -2.56 19.45 -2.00
C GLN A 240 -1.39 18.52 -1.62
N ALA A 241 -1.50 17.80 -0.50
CA ALA A 241 -0.50 16.80 -0.11
C ALA A 241 -0.58 15.57 -1.03
N ILE A 242 -1.80 15.15 -1.41
CA ILE A 242 -2.00 14.10 -2.41
C ILE A 242 -1.37 14.47 -3.76
N ILE A 243 -1.47 15.74 -4.19
CA ILE A 243 -0.80 16.23 -5.41
C ILE A 243 0.73 16.08 -5.31
N GLN A 244 1.32 16.31 -4.13
CA GLN A 244 2.75 16.07 -3.95
C GLN A 244 3.10 14.58 -4.06
N ILE A 245 2.28 13.68 -3.50
CA ILE A 245 2.48 12.22 -3.64
C ILE A 245 2.33 11.78 -5.10
N LEU A 246 1.38 12.35 -5.84
CA LEU A 246 1.22 12.11 -7.27
C LEU A 246 2.43 12.56 -8.11
N ARG A 247 3.16 13.59 -7.67
CA ARG A 247 4.42 14.00 -8.30
C ARG A 247 5.55 13.01 -8.02
N ILE A 248 5.58 12.42 -6.83
CA ILE A 248 6.56 11.38 -6.46
C ILE A 248 6.42 10.17 -7.41
N VAL A 249 5.19 9.72 -7.67
CA VAL A 249 4.92 8.59 -8.60
C VAL A 249 4.85 9.00 -10.08
N GLY A 250 5.19 10.25 -10.41
CA GLY A 250 5.21 10.73 -11.81
C GLY A 250 3.86 10.68 -12.53
N HIS A 251 2.74 10.82 -11.81
CA HIS A 251 1.41 10.70 -12.40
C HIS A 251 1.10 11.85 -13.38
N PHE A 252 0.66 11.49 -14.59
CA PHE A 252 0.33 12.43 -15.65
C PHE A 252 -1.01 12.10 -16.35
N PRO A 253 -1.87 13.10 -16.63
CA PRO A 253 -1.72 14.52 -16.26
C PRO A 253 -1.86 14.75 -14.76
N THR A 254 -1.22 15.79 -14.22
CA THR A 254 -1.36 16.12 -12.80
C THR A 254 -2.78 16.61 -12.52
N PRO A 255 -3.55 15.93 -11.66
CA PRO A 255 -4.92 16.33 -11.36
C PRO A 255 -4.94 17.55 -10.45
N ASP A 256 -6.06 18.28 -10.49
CA ASP A 256 -6.33 19.35 -9.55
C ASP A 256 -7.11 18.83 -8.33
N VAL A 257 -7.35 19.74 -7.37
CA VAL A 257 -8.12 19.45 -6.15
C VAL A 257 -9.57 19.02 -6.46
N ARG A 258 -10.14 19.50 -7.57
CA ARG A 258 -11.53 19.18 -7.97
C ARG A 258 -11.65 17.75 -8.50
N THR A 259 -10.57 17.19 -9.04
CA THR A 259 -10.50 15.76 -9.40
C THR A 259 -10.27 14.87 -8.18
N ILE A 260 -9.42 15.28 -7.24
CA ILE A 260 -9.06 14.46 -6.07
C ILE A 260 -10.21 14.37 -5.05
N SER A 261 -10.87 15.49 -4.76
CA SER A 261 -11.88 15.57 -3.69
C SER A 261 -13.08 14.61 -3.85
N PRO A 262 -13.65 14.41 -5.07
CA PRO A 262 -14.67 13.39 -5.30
C PRO A 262 -14.19 11.97 -5.02
N ILE A 263 -12.95 11.63 -5.39
CA ILE A 263 -12.38 10.31 -5.15
C ILE A 263 -12.20 10.08 -3.64
N GLN A 264 -11.63 11.05 -2.92
CA GLN A 264 -11.56 10.95 -1.45
C GLN A 264 -12.95 10.81 -0.82
N LYS A 265 -13.96 11.53 -1.32
CA LYS A 265 -15.34 11.41 -0.81
C LYS A 265 -15.93 10.01 -1.01
N LYS A 266 -15.53 9.30 -2.07
CA LYS A 266 -16.00 7.94 -2.36
C LYS A 266 -15.55 6.92 -1.30
N TYR A 267 -14.40 7.14 -0.67
CA TYR A 267 -13.77 6.18 0.23
C TYR A 267 -13.69 6.63 1.70
N ALA A 268 -13.74 7.94 1.97
CA ALA A 268 -13.64 8.47 3.32
C ALA A 268 -14.78 8.00 4.24
N LYS A 269 -14.43 7.60 5.46
CA LYS A 269 -15.33 7.18 6.56
C LYS A 269 -16.23 6.00 6.18
N LYS A 270 -15.68 5.05 5.45
CA LYS A 270 -16.32 3.78 5.13
C LYS A 270 -15.72 2.68 5.99
N ASP A 271 -16.57 1.97 6.72
CA ASP A 271 -16.14 0.90 7.63
C ASP A 271 -15.91 -0.44 6.89
N ASP A 272 -16.29 -0.54 5.62
CA ASP A 272 -16.18 -1.73 4.77
C ASP A 272 -14.95 -1.73 3.84
N GLU A 273 -14.10 -0.70 3.93
CA GLU A 273 -12.93 -0.52 3.08
C GLU A 273 -11.65 -0.51 3.93
N GLU A 274 -10.65 -1.30 3.54
CA GLU A 274 -9.36 -1.37 4.23
C GLU A 274 -8.21 -1.01 3.28
N PRO A 275 -7.14 -0.36 3.77
CA PRO A 275 -5.98 -0.04 2.95
C PRO A 275 -5.26 -1.33 2.52
N LEU A 276 -4.77 -1.34 1.28
CA LEU A 276 -4.08 -2.48 0.69
C LEU A 276 -2.78 -2.80 1.45
N ALA A 277 -2.06 -1.77 1.89
CA ALA A 277 -0.76 -1.89 2.55
C ALA A 277 -0.81 -2.49 3.97
N THR A 278 -1.95 -3.06 4.41
CA THR A 278 -2.15 -3.55 5.79
C THR A 278 -2.53 -5.03 5.90
N LYS A 279 -2.56 -5.77 4.79
CA LYS A 279 -2.81 -7.22 4.76
C LYS A 279 -1.63 -7.95 4.14
N TRP A 280 -0.55 -8.01 4.91
CA TRP A 280 0.70 -8.65 4.49
C TRP A 280 0.80 -10.13 4.88
N ASP A 281 -0.35 -10.78 5.14
CA ASP A 281 -0.42 -12.19 5.57
C ASP A 281 -0.02 -13.21 4.48
N ASN A 282 0.25 -12.77 3.24
CA ASN A 282 0.36 -13.67 2.07
C ASN A 282 1.74 -13.70 1.40
N TYR A 283 2.79 -13.11 2.00
CA TYR A 283 4.12 -13.01 1.39
C TYR A 283 5.26 -13.74 2.11
N PHE A 284 4.95 -14.51 3.16
CA PHE A 284 5.93 -15.37 3.85
C PHE A 284 5.41 -16.80 4.00
#